data_AF-A0A2T0KR76-F1
#
_entry.id   AF-A0A2T0KR76-F1
#
_cell.length_a   1.000
_cell.length_b   1.000
_cell.length_c   1.000
_cell.angle_alpha   90.00
_cell.angle_beta   90.00
_cell.angle_gamma   90.00
#
_symmetry.space_group_name_H-M   'P 1'
#
loop_
_entity.id
_entity.type
_entity.pdbx_description
1 polymer ?
#
loop_
_entity_poly.entity_id
_entity_poly.type
_entity_poly.pdbx_seq_one_letter_code
_entity_poly.pdbx_strand_id
1 'polypeptide(L)'
;MTLKRIALALALLCGVLSSSAKAQPPARDASAAGAASKDPSADARRRPQDAPFAFRGIALGITLDEFRAGSSVRATPLGSVPVCETDVQAGALGMRLKSHESLTVACRWAHRADNGWAVSQAVVDGAPALEHVLRFARVDGQSALHLYEISFVIDEITAEDLRDALADRYGPPRLATQNVSATGAMPTYVWENAVSSITLCFLPGTRNGTLTYLLKGSDSWVKSVVRQWQASGAEAG
;
A
#
# COMPACT_ATOMS: atom_id res chain seq x y z
N MET A 1 -56.67 0.45 21.35
CA MET A 1 -57.79 -0.43 20.92
C MET A 1 -57.78 -0.44 19.40
N THR A 2 -57.74 -1.51 18.61
CA THR A 2 -57.76 -2.99 18.76
C THR A 2 -57.44 -3.50 17.35
N LEU A 3 -56.30 -4.17 17.17
CA LEU A 3 -56.15 -5.59 16.81
C LEU A 3 -56.78 -6.04 15.47
N LYS A 4 -55.95 -6.59 14.57
CA LYS A 4 -56.21 -7.92 13.97
C LYS A 4 -54.89 -8.60 13.59
N ARG A 5 -54.64 -9.71 14.28
CA ARG A 5 -53.56 -10.69 14.09
C ARG A 5 -53.96 -11.65 12.97
N ILE A 6 -53.01 -12.10 12.15
CA ILE A 6 -53.11 -13.35 11.39
C ILE A 6 -51.83 -14.13 11.68
N ALA A 7 -51.99 -15.42 11.97
CA ALA A 7 -51.01 -16.32 12.54
C ALA A 7 -50.94 -17.63 11.74
N LEU A 8 -49.84 -18.38 11.96
CA LEU A 8 -49.55 -19.79 11.62
C LEU A 8 -49.21 -20.12 10.15
N ALA A 9 -48.30 -21.06 9.82
CA ALA A 9 -47.87 -22.25 10.56
C ALA A 9 -46.40 -22.69 10.30
N LEU A 10 -45.85 -23.44 11.27
CA LEU A 10 -44.60 -24.21 11.26
C LEU A 10 -44.75 -25.58 10.56
N ALA A 11 -43.62 -26.10 10.03
CA ALA A 11 -43.13 -27.50 10.17
C ALA A 11 -41.71 -27.55 9.55
N LEU A 12 -40.56 -27.86 10.19
CA LEU A 12 -40.09 -28.99 11.00
C LEU A 12 -40.18 -30.36 10.30
N LEU A 13 -39.04 -30.89 9.83
CA LEU A 13 -38.32 -32.08 10.38
C LEU A 13 -37.58 -32.95 9.33
N CYS A 14 -36.39 -33.39 9.78
CA CYS A 14 -35.79 -34.73 9.61
C CYS A 14 -35.24 -35.23 8.27
N GLY A 15 -33.97 -35.65 8.31
CA GLY A 15 -33.62 -37.01 7.91
C GLY A 15 -32.12 -37.28 7.78
N VAL A 16 -31.45 -37.88 8.77
CA VAL A 16 -31.11 -39.32 8.99
C VAL A 16 -29.73 -39.74 8.43
N LEU A 17 -28.83 -40.07 9.38
CA LEU A 17 -27.76 -41.08 9.45
C LEU A 17 -26.98 -41.53 8.19
N SER A 18 -25.65 -41.62 8.35
CA SER A 18 -24.87 -42.74 7.82
C SER A 18 -23.73 -43.10 8.78
N SER A 19 -23.77 -44.33 9.26
CA SER A 19 -22.81 -44.93 10.18
C SER A 19 -21.69 -45.66 9.43
N SER A 20 -20.51 -45.65 10.05
CA SER A 20 -19.49 -46.71 10.10
C SER A 20 -18.89 -47.26 8.80
N ALA A 21 -17.58 -47.05 8.64
CA ALA A 21 -16.64 -48.13 8.33
C ALA A 21 -15.22 -47.74 8.75
N LYS A 22 -14.76 -48.27 9.88
CA LYS A 22 -13.35 -48.31 10.26
C LYS A 22 -12.75 -49.56 9.59
N ALA A 23 -11.84 -49.36 8.64
CA ALA A 23 -11.04 -50.44 8.08
C ALA A 23 -9.55 -50.09 8.27
N GLN A 24 -8.90 -50.76 9.22
CA GLN A 24 -7.43 -50.81 9.30
C GLN A 24 -6.94 -51.92 8.36
N PRO A 25 -5.91 -51.66 7.54
CA PRO A 25 -5.03 -52.71 7.02
C PRO A 25 -3.81 -52.89 7.93
N PRO A 26 -3.23 -54.10 7.95
CA PRO A 26 -2.15 -54.48 8.85
C PRO A 26 -0.80 -53.86 8.45
N ALA A 27 0.05 -53.69 9.47
CA ALA A 27 1.45 -53.35 9.34
C ALA A 27 2.17 -54.29 8.37
N ARG A 28 2.93 -53.70 7.45
CA ARG A 28 4.06 -54.35 6.76
C ARG A 28 5.22 -53.38 6.75
N ASP A 29 6.24 -53.72 7.53
CA ASP A 29 7.57 -53.18 7.41
C ASP A 29 8.11 -53.45 6.00
N ALA A 30 8.59 -52.42 5.31
CA ALA A 30 9.75 -52.51 4.42
C ALA A 30 10.17 -51.13 3.90
N SER A 31 11.45 -50.84 4.16
CA SER A 31 12.36 -50.02 3.36
C SER A 31 12.23 -48.50 3.42
N ALA A 32 13.16 -47.94 4.20
CA ALA A 32 13.72 -46.62 4.00
C ALA A 32 14.19 -46.43 2.55
N ALA A 33 13.65 -45.41 1.90
CA ALA A 33 14.32 -44.64 0.86
C ALA A 33 13.99 -43.19 1.14
N GLY A 34 15.01 -42.41 1.54
CA GLY A 34 14.87 -41.02 1.94
C GLY A 34 14.35 -40.15 0.79
N ALA A 35 13.04 -39.93 0.77
CA ALA A 35 12.45 -38.79 0.10
C ALA A 35 12.53 -37.61 1.08
N ALA A 36 13.47 -36.70 0.83
CA ALA A 36 13.51 -35.42 1.51
C ALA A 36 12.18 -34.69 1.24
N SER A 37 11.27 -34.78 2.19
CA SER A 37 10.05 -33.99 2.26
C SER A 37 10.44 -32.52 2.28
N LYS A 38 10.50 -31.89 1.11
CA LYS A 38 10.52 -30.42 1.02
C LYS A 38 9.20 -29.95 1.63
N ASP A 39 9.27 -29.46 2.86
CA ASP A 39 8.18 -28.78 3.54
C ASP A 39 7.56 -27.73 2.61
N PRO A 40 6.32 -27.90 2.12
CA PRO A 40 5.64 -26.85 1.36
C PRO A 40 5.38 -25.61 2.24
N SER A 41 5.51 -25.76 3.56
CA SER A 41 5.36 -24.67 4.53
C SER A 41 6.54 -23.70 4.56
N ALA A 42 7.75 -24.11 4.15
CA ALA A 42 8.91 -23.21 4.12
C ALA A 42 8.91 -22.34 2.85
N ASP A 43 8.35 -22.86 1.75
CA ASP A 43 8.29 -22.16 0.46
C ASP A 43 7.17 -21.10 0.43
N ALA A 44 6.07 -21.33 1.15
CA ALA A 44 4.99 -20.35 1.34
C ALA A 44 5.41 -19.13 2.17
N ARG A 45 6.42 -19.27 3.04
CA ARG A 45 6.93 -18.17 3.89
C ARG A 45 8.07 -17.38 3.23
N ARG A 46 8.69 -17.90 2.16
CA ARG A 46 9.73 -17.21 1.37
C ARG A 46 9.17 -16.38 0.22
N ARG A 47 8.12 -16.84 -0.46
CA ARG A 47 7.47 -16.09 -1.57
C ARG A 47 6.88 -14.70 -1.21
N PRO A 48 6.55 -14.34 0.04
CA PRO A 48 6.10 -12.98 0.37
C PRO A 48 7.23 -11.92 0.38
N GLN A 49 8.50 -12.31 0.37
CA GLN A 49 9.61 -11.37 0.56
C GLN A 49 9.98 -10.58 -0.71
N ASP A 50 9.55 -11.06 -1.88
CA ASP A 50 9.90 -10.44 -3.17
C ASP A 50 8.78 -9.57 -3.77
N ALA A 51 7.57 -9.63 -3.19
CA ALA A 51 6.47 -8.79 -3.63
C ALA A 51 6.55 -7.39 -3.01
N PRO A 52 6.29 -6.30 -3.77
CA PRO A 52 6.20 -4.97 -3.18
C PRO A 52 5.11 -4.88 -2.11
N PHE A 53 5.34 -4.09 -1.06
CA PHE A 53 4.31 -3.77 -0.08
C PHE A 53 3.11 -3.09 -0.75
N ALA A 54 1.92 -3.36 -0.22
CA ALA A 54 0.67 -2.82 -0.73
C ALA A 54 -0.11 -2.09 0.36
N PHE A 55 -0.62 -0.91 0.02
CA PHE A 55 -1.51 -0.13 0.88
C PHE A 55 -2.97 -0.46 0.54
N ARG A 56 -3.68 -1.16 1.43
CA ARG A 56 -5.13 -1.40 1.35
C ARG A 56 -5.62 -1.87 -0.04
N GLY A 57 -4.82 -2.67 -0.75
CA GLY A 57 -5.15 -3.20 -2.08
C GLY A 57 -4.52 -2.44 -3.26
N ILE A 58 -3.94 -1.26 -3.03
CA ILE A 58 -3.06 -0.59 -4.00
C ILE A 58 -1.65 -1.18 -3.85
N ALA A 59 -1.26 -2.01 -4.81
CA ALA A 59 0.11 -2.49 -4.90
C ALA A 59 1.01 -1.42 -5.53
N LEU A 60 2.22 -1.27 -5.00
CA LEU A 60 3.28 -0.57 -5.73
C LEU A 60 3.57 -1.30 -7.04
N GLY A 61 3.90 -0.55 -8.09
CA GLY A 61 4.21 -1.06 -9.41
C GLY A 61 3.01 -1.21 -10.34
N ILE A 62 1.77 -0.96 -9.91
CA ILE A 62 0.61 -0.91 -10.83
C ILE A 62 0.73 0.28 -11.80
N THR A 63 0.11 0.15 -12.97
CA THR A 63 0.08 1.25 -13.94
C THR A 63 -0.87 2.37 -13.50
N LEU A 64 -0.67 3.57 -14.02
CA LEU A 64 -1.58 4.70 -13.80
C LEU A 64 -3.00 4.40 -14.29
N ASP A 65 -3.12 3.67 -15.40
CA ASP A 65 -4.42 3.31 -15.96
C ASP A 65 -5.12 2.24 -15.11
N GLU A 66 -4.38 1.26 -14.60
CA GLU A 66 -4.89 0.32 -13.60
C GLU A 66 -5.36 1.03 -12.32
N PHE A 67 -4.58 1.99 -11.81
CA PHE A 67 -4.96 2.78 -10.64
C PHE A 67 -6.26 3.57 -10.86
N ARG A 68 -6.42 4.17 -12.05
CA ARG A 68 -7.64 4.90 -12.44
C ARG A 68 -8.85 3.99 -12.59
N ALA A 69 -8.67 2.81 -13.18
CA ALA A 69 -9.72 1.83 -13.39
C ALA A 69 -10.16 1.16 -12.07
N GLY A 70 -9.22 0.91 -11.17
CA GLY A 70 -9.41 0.13 -9.95
C GLY A 70 -9.68 0.93 -8.69
N SER A 71 -10.00 2.24 -8.78
CA SER A 71 -10.13 3.19 -7.65
C SER A 71 -11.15 2.73 -6.59
N SER A 72 -10.72 1.78 -5.76
CA SER A 72 -11.43 1.15 -4.65
C SER A 72 -10.89 1.63 -3.30
N VAL A 73 -9.90 2.52 -3.30
CA VAL A 73 -9.48 3.21 -2.09
C VAL A 73 -10.47 4.30 -1.75
N ARG A 74 -10.90 4.25 -0.49
CA ARG A 74 -11.87 5.17 0.08
C ARG A 74 -11.20 6.52 0.20
N ALA A 75 -11.62 7.47 -0.62
CA ALA A 75 -11.45 8.87 -0.33
C ALA A 75 -12.79 9.44 0.16
N THR A 76 -12.73 10.53 0.91
CA THR A 76 -13.90 11.28 1.33
C THR A 76 -13.91 12.65 0.63
N PRO A 77 -15.05 13.06 0.04
CA PRO A 77 -16.34 12.37 0.00
C PRO A 77 -16.37 11.13 -0.91
N LEU A 78 -17.42 10.31 -0.78
CA LEU A 78 -17.63 9.17 -1.70
C LEU A 78 -17.80 9.66 -3.14
N GLY A 79 -17.26 8.90 -4.10
CA GLY A 79 -17.27 9.27 -5.52
C GLY A 79 -16.08 10.12 -5.97
N SER A 80 -15.13 10.40 -5.09
CA SER A 80 -13.85 11.00 -5.48
C SER A 80 -13.10 10.15 -6.50
N VAL A 81 -12.45 10.82 -7.44
CA VAL A 81 -11.66 10.20 -8.51
C VAL A 81 -10.20 10.65 -8.44
N PRO A 82 -9.25 9.84 -8.94
CA PRO A 82 -7.86 10.25 -9.01
C PRO A 82 -7.65 11.33 -10.09
N VAL A 83 -7.11 12.48 -9.68
CA VAL A 83 -6.67 13.58 -10.55
C VAL A 83 -5.15 13.67 -10.45
N CYS A 84 -4.48 13.67 -11.61
CA CYS A 84 -3.03 13.61 -11.69
C CYS A 84 -2.46 14.82 -12.42
N GLU A 85 -1.37 15.35 -11.89
CA GLU A 85 -0.63 16.48 -12.44
C GLU A 85 0.86 16.15 -12.52
N THR A 86 1.62 16.95 -13.27
CA THR A 86 3.08 16.80 -13.32
C THR A 86 3.65 16.99 -11.92
N ASP A 87 4.45 16.03 -11.46
CA ASP A 87 5.00 16.07 -10.10
C ASP A 87 6.05 17.20 -9.99
N VAL A 88 6.25 17.69 -8.76
CA VAL A 88 7.19 18.78 -8.46
C VAL A 88 8.60 18.48 -8.97
N GLN A 89 9.03 17.20 -8.92
CA GLN A 89 10.33 16.80 -9.45
C GLN A 89 10.42 17.04 -10.96
N ALA A 90 9.41 16.61 -11.73
CA ALA A 90 9.37 16.88 -13.18
C ALA A 90 9.19 18.36 -13.51
N GLY A 91 8.42 19.09 -12.70
CA GLY A 91 8.27 20.55 -12.82
C GLY A 91 9.60 21.29 -12.62
N ALA A 92 10.42 20.87 -11.67
CA ALA A 92 11.75 21.43 -11.43
C ALA A 92 12.73 21.19 -12.60
N LEU A 93 12.49 20.14 -13.41
CA LEU A 93 13.25 19.87 -14.63
C LEU A 93 12.75 20.68 -15.84
N GLY A 94 11.80 21.61 -15.65
CA GLY A 94 11.20 22.40 -16.73
C GLY A 94 10.23 21.63 -17.61
N MET A 95 9.83 20.41 -17.21
CA MET A 95 8.86 19.63 -17.97
C MET A 95 7.49 20.30 -17.90
N ARG A 96 6.80 20.37 -19.05
CA ARG A 96 5.48 20.98 -19.12
C ARG A 96 4.48 20.25 -18.23
N LEU A 97 3.77 21.04 -17.42
CA LEU A 97 2.59 20.61 -16.66
C LEU A 97 1.58 19.95 -17.62
N LYS A 98 1.12 18.74 -17.26
CA LYS A 98 0.10 17.97 -18.00
C LYS A 98 0.56 17.51 -19.39
N SER A 99 1.87 17.37 -19.63
CA SER A 99 2.39 16.74 -20.83
C SER A 99 2.34 15.21 -20.72
N HIS A 100 1.95 14.53 -21.79
CA HIS A 100 2.11 13.07 -21.92
C HIS A 100 3.58 12.64 -21.87
N GLU A 101 4.54 13.56 -21.83
CA GLU A 101 5.98 13.27 -21.76
C GLU A 101 6.55 13.41 -20.35
N SER A 102 5.77 13.82 -19.34
CA SER A 102 6.28 13.97 -17.96
C SER A 102 6.89 12.66 -17.45
N LEU A 103 8.11 12.74 -16.92
CA LEU A 103 8.84 11.61 -16.33
C LEU A 103 8.11 11.09 -15.09
N THR A 104 7.60 12.02 -14.28
CA THR A 104 6.85 11.73 -13.06
C THR A 104 5.54 12.51 -13.01
N VAL A 105 4.51 11.87 -12.47
CA VAL A 105 3.21 12.51 -12.16
C VAL A 105 2.82 12.23 -10.72
N ALA A 106 2.12 13.19 -10.12
CA ALA A 106 1.56 13.07 -8.79
C ALA A 106 0.03 13.05 -8.91
N CYS A 107 -0.59 12.04 -8.33
CA CYS A 107 -2.04 11.89 -8.26
C CYS A 107 -2.53 12.16 -6.84
N ARG A 108 -3.69 12.82 -6.77
CA ARG A 108 -4.49 13.00 -5.55
C ARG A 108 -5.93 12.61 -5.86
N TRP A 109 -6.71 12.36 -4.82
CA TRP A 109 -8.15 12.16 -4.98
C TRP A 109 -8.80 13.53 -4.97
N ALA A 110 -9.77 13.73 -5.83
CA ALA A 110 -10.54 14.96 -5.90
C ALA A 110 -11.99 14.64 -6.26
N HIS A 111 -12.89 15.58 -5.96
CA HIS A 111 -14.29 15.51 -6.31
C HIS A 111 -14.75 16.81 -6.96
N ARG A 112 -15.86 16.73 -7.70
CA ARG A 112 -16.54 17.92 -8.21
C ARG A 112 -17.31 18.58 -7.08
N ALA A 113 -17.02 19.84 -6.82
CA ALA A 113 -17.74 20.76 -5.95
C ALA A 113 -18.37 21.88 -6.80
N ASP A 114 -19.24 22.69 -6.19
CA ASP A 114 -19.98 23.75 -6.88
C ASP A 114 -19.07 24.77 -7.59
N ASN A 115 -17.85 24.97 -7.06
CA ASN A 115 -16.85 25.89 -7.58
C ASN A 115 -15.74 25.23 -8.43
N GLY A 116 -15.89 23.93 -8.78
CA GLY A 116 -14.92 23.22 -9.61
C GLY A 116 -14.40 21.93 -8.98
N TRP A 117 -13.10 21.68 -9.10
CA TRP A 117 -12.47 20.50 -8.48
C TRP A 117 -11.98 20.86 -7.08
N ALA A 118 -12.33 20.02 -6.11
CA ALA A 118 -11.85 20.13 -4.73
C ALA A 118 -11.07 18.87 -4.35
N VAL A 119 -9.95 19.06 -3.64
CA VAL A 119 -9.12 17.96 -3.14
C VAL A 119 -9.92 17.16 -2.11
N SER A 120 -9.91 15.84 -2.28
CA SER A 120 -10.51 14.89 -1.35
C SER A 120 -9.47 14.34 -0.40
N GLN A 121 -9.88 13.85 0.76
CA GLN A 121 -8.96 13.23 1.71
C GLN A 121 -8.92 11.72 1.47
N ALA A 122 -7.73 11.14 1.37
CA ALA A 122 -7.59 9.69 1.42
C ALA A 122 -8.01 9.18 2.80
N VAL A 123 -8.63 8.00 2.89
CA VAL A 123 -8.96 7.37 4.18
C VAL A 123 -7.89 6.32 4.49
N VAL A 124 -7.16 6.54 5.57
CA VAL A 124 -6.10 5.69 6.10
C VAL A 124 -6.57 5.13 7.43
N ASP A 125 -6.68 3.80 7.50
CA ASP A 125 -7.18 3.09 8.68
C ASP A 125 -8.53 3.57 9.24
N GLY A 126 -9.40 4.09 8.37
CA GLY A 126 -10.71 4.62 8.75
C GLY A 126 -10.71 6.12 9.09
N ALA A 127 -9.55 6.75 9.21
CA ALA A 127 -9.40 8.19 9.42
C ALA A 127 -9.05 8.93 8.11
N PRO A 128 -9.59 10.13 7.86
CA PRO A 128 -9.14 10.97 6.75
C PRO A 128 -7.69 11.45 6.97
N ALA A 129 -6.83 11.20 6.00
CA ALA A 129 -5.49 11.77 5.95
C ALA A 129 -5.58 13.29 5.75
N LEU A 130 -4.70 14.02 6.42
CA LEU A 130 -4.53 15.47 6.29
C LEU A 130 -4.02 15.81 4.89
N GLU A 131 -3.06 15.04 4.41
CA GLU A 131 -2.53 15.12 3.05
C GLU A 131 -2.24 13.74 2.49
N HIS A 132 -2.26 13.63 1.17
CA HIS A 132 -1.83 12.42 0.49
C HIS A 132 -1.30 12.73 -0.90
N VAL A 133 -0.45 11.83 -1.40
CA VAL A 133 0.07 11.86 -2.76
C VAL A 133 0.45 10.47 -3.23
N LEU A 134 0.14 10.16 -4.48
CA LEU A 134 0.58 8.95 -5.17
C LEU A 134 1.47 9.35 -6.33
N ARG A 135 2.73 8.95 -6.32
CA ARG A 135 3.68 9.30 -7.37
C ARG A 135 3.90 8.15 -8.31
N PHE A 136 3.81 8.46 -9.60
CA PHE A 136 4.06 7.54 -10.68
C PHE A 136 5.26 8.01 -11.47
N ALA A 137 6.03 7.07 -11.99
CA ALA A 137 7.21 7.34 -12.79
C ALA A 137 7.27 6.43 -14.01
N ARG A 138 7.87 6.93 -15.09
CA ARG A 138 8.34 6.08 -16.19
C ARG A 138 9.75 5.60 -15.84
N VAL A 139 9.88 4.28 -15.71
CA VAL A 139 11.19 3.65 -15.57
C VAL A 139 11.74 3.37 -16.97
N ASP A 140 13.07 3.27 -17.09
CA ASP A 140 13.73 3.05 -18.38
C ASP A 140 13.09 1.92 -19.20
N GLY A 141 12.92 2.17 -20.50
CA GLY A 141 12.27 1.24 -21.42
C GLY A 141 10.74 1.07 -21.24
N GLN A 142 10.13 1.70 -20.23
CA GLN A 142 8.68 1.63 -20.01
C GLN A 142 7.96 2.87 -20.52
N SER A 143 6.93 2.68 -21.33
CA SER A 143 6.05 3.76 -21.81
C SER A 143 5.00 4.16 -20.76
N ALA A 144 4.57 3.22 -19.92
CA ALA A 144 3.56 3.41 -18.90
C ALA A 144 4.15 4.02 -17.61
N LEU A 145 3.34 4.85 -16.95
CA LEU A 145 3.62 5.40 -15.63
C LEU A 145 3.25 4.36 -14.57
N HIS A 146 4.20 3.97 -13.73
CA HIS A 146 3.99 3.00 -12.66
C HIS A 146 4.08 3.65 -11.29
N LEU A 147 3.18 3.24 -10.39
CA LEU A 147 3.12 3.74 -9.02
C LEU A 147 4.37 3.32 -8.26
N TYR A 148 5.17 4.28 -7.78
CA TYR A 148 6.38 3.97 -7.02
C TYR A 148 6.36 4.53 -5.60
N GLU A 149 5.51 5.51 -5.32
CA GLU A 149 5.39 6.08 -3.98
C GLU A 149 3.93 6.33 -3.63
N ILE A 150 3.55 5.99 -2.39
CA ILE A 150 2.29 6.39 -1.77
C ILE A 150 2.64 7.04 -0.45
N SER A 151 2.28 8.30 -0.26
CA SER A 151 2.59 9.06 0.95
C SER A 151 1.33 9.68 1.54
N PHE A 152 1.21 9.62 2.87
CA PHE A 152 0.12 10.20 3.65
C PHE A 152 0.68 11.00 4.82
N VAL A 153 -0.02 12.08 5.18
CA VAL A 153 0.09 12.73 6.48
C VAL A 153 -1.17 12.40 7.27
N ILE A 154 -0.99 11.78 8.42
CA ILE A 154 -2.05 11.27 9.30
C ILE A 154 -1.87 11.85 10.70
N ASP A 155 -2.92 11.82 11.51
CA ASP A 155 -2.81 12.18 12.93
C ASP A 155 -2.02 11.11 13.71
N GLU A 156 -1.56 11.50 14.90
CA GLU A 156 -0.75 10.66 15.79
C GLU A 156 -1.46 9.36 16.21
N ILE A 157 -2.77 9.38 16.48
CA ILE A 157 -3.51 8.19 16.92
C ILE A 157 -3.55 7.17 15.78
N THR A 158 -3.93 7.62 14.58
CA THR A 158 -3.91 6.78 13.37
C THR A 158 -2.51 6.24 13.07
N ALA A 159 -1.45 7.03 13.33
CA ALA A 159 -0.06 6.58 13.15
C ALA A 159 0.33 5.47 14.14
N GLU A 160 -0.07 5.58 15.41
CA GLU A 160 0.17 4.55 16.43
C GLU A 160 -0.56 3.25 16.08
N ASP A 161 -1.84 3.33 15.72
CA ASP A 161 -2.64 2.16 15.30
C ASP A 161 -2.03 1.47 14.08
N LEU A 162 -1.57 2.26 13.10
CA LEU A 162 -0.90 1.73 11.93
C LEU A 162 0.44 1.06 12.25
N ARG A 163 1.20 1.55 13.22
CA ARG A 163 2.46 0.91 13.64
C ARG A 163 2.17 -0.52 14.06
N ASP A 164 1.14 -0.71 14.87
CA ASP A 164 0.78 -2.02 15.42
C ASP A 164 0.18 -2.93 14.33
N ALA A 165 -0.72 -2.41 13.50
CA ALA A 165 -1.28 -3.15 12.37
C ALA A 165 -0.21 -3.58 11.34
N LEU A 166 0.81 -2.75 11.08
CA LEU A 166 1.93 -3.09 10.21
C LEU A 166 2.86 -4.10 10.86
N ALA A 167 3.08 -4.02 12.18
CA ALA A 167 3.86 -5.00 12.92
C ALA A 167 3.20 -6.39 12.88
N ASP A 168 1.87 -6.45 13.04
CA ASP A 168 1.10 -7.70 12.92
C ASP A 168 1.17 -8.29 11.51
N ARG A 169 1.13 -7.45 10.48
CA ARG A 169 1.07 -7.89 9.09
C ARG A 169 2.43 -8.27 8.51
N TYR A 170 3.47 -7.50 8.79
CA TYR A 170 4.79 -7.60 8.15
C TYR A 170 5.91 -7.96 9.12
N GLY A 171 5.60 -8.15 10.40
CA GLY A 171 6.59 -8.34 11.46
C GLY A 171 7.08 -7.01 12.04
N PRO A 172 7.90 -7.06 13.11
CA PRO A 172 8.32 -5.86 13.82
C PRO A 172 9.15 -4.91 12.92
N PRO A 173 8.98 -3.58 13.06
CA PRO A 173 9.76 -2.62 12.30
C PRO A 173 11.22 -2.59 12.74
N ARG A 174 12.10 -2.21 11.80
CA ARG A 174 13.43 -1.70 12.12
C ARG A 174 13.30 -0.24 12.54
N LEU A 175 13.90 0.13 13.66
CA LEU A 175 14.03 1.54 14.05
C LEU A 175 15.16 2.19 13.25
N ALA A 176 14.84 3.23 12.48
CA ALA A 176 15.84 4.08 11.84
C ALA A 176 16.31 5.13 12.86
N THR A 177 17.18 4.71 13.77
CA THR A 177 17.76 5.59 14.78
C THR A 177 18.67 6.62 14.10
N GLN A 178 18.29 7.90 14.10
CA GLN A 178 19.25 8.99 13.97
C GLN A 178 19.27 9.79 15.26
N ASN A 179 20.39 9.66 15.97
CA ASN A 179 20.85 10.45 17.11
C ASN A 179 20.02 10.33 18.40
N VAL A 180 20.35 9.29 19.18
CA VAL A 180 20.05 9.15 20.62
C VAL A 180 20.57 10.33 21.46
N SER A 181 21.36 11.23 20.87
CA SER A 181 21.90 12.43 21.51
C SER A 181 21.04 13.69 21.37
N ALA A 182 19.94 13.66 20.60
CA ALA A 182 19.04 14.80 20.45
C ALA A 182 17.76 14.58 21.26
N THR A 183 17.65 15.26 22.40
CA THR A 183 16.42 15.31 23.20
C THR A 183 15.27 15.80 22.30
N GLY A 184 14.31 14.91 22.00
CA GLY A 184 13.13 15.23 21.17
C GLY A 184 13.12 14.65 19.75
N ALA A 185 14.10 13.82 19.35
CA ALA A 185 14.01 13.08 18.10
C ALA A 185 12.90 12.02 18.16
N MET A 186 11.90 12.15 17.29
CA MET A 186 10.78 11.22 17.19
C MET A 186 11.19 9.93 16.46
N PRO A 187 10.65 8.76 16.85
CA PRO A 187 11.03 7.48 16.25
C PRO A 187 10.60 7.40 14.78
N THR A 188 11.47 6.85 13.94
CA THR A 188 11.15 6.44 12.58
C THR A 188 11.16 4.92 12.49
N TYR A 189 10.03 4.35 12.10
CA TYR A 189 9.82 2.91 11.95
C TYR A 189 9.89 2.54 10.47
N VAL A 190 10.62 1.48 10.14
CA VAL A 190 10.84 1.05 8.76
C VAL A 190 10.58 -0.44 8.62
N TRP A 191 9.71 -0.79 7.69
CA TRP A 191 9.57 -2.14 7.16
C TRP A 191 10.22 -2.17 5.78
N GLU A 192 11.01 -3.20 5.51
CA GLU A 192 11.83 -3.22 4.30
C GLU A 192 11.94 -4.65 3.79
N ASN A 193 11.76 -4.80 2.47
CA ASN A 193 12.05 -6.04 1.77
C ASN A 193 12.99 -5.77 0.58
N ALA A 194 13.23 -6.75 -0.29
CA ALA A 194 14.19 -6.60 -1.38
C ALA A 194 13.84 -5.44 -2.34
N VAL A 195 12.55 -5.23 -2.59
CA VAL A 195 12.06 -4.35 -3.67
C VAL A 195 11.37 -3.07 -3.19
N SER A 196 10.91 -3.02 -1.94
CA SER A 196 10.09 -1.94 -1.41
C SER A 196 10.33 -1.67 0.08
N SER A 197 9.82 -0.53 0.56
CA SER A 197 9.83 -0.17 1.98
C SER A 197 8.53 0.53 2.41
N ILE A 198 8.21 0.42 3.69
CA ILE A 198 7.21 1.24 4.39
C ILE A 198 7.96 2.03 5.45
N THR A 199 7.78 3.34 5.48
CA THR A 199 8.34 4.24 6.49
C THR A 199 7.20 4.92 7.22
N LEU A 200 7.22 4.85 8.56
CA LEU A 200 6.33 5.61 9.43
C LEU A 200 7.18 6.51 10.33
N CYS A 201 7.04 7.82 10.15
CA CYS A 201 7.81 8.83 10.88
C CYS A 201 6.86 9.73 11.67
N PHE A 202 7.08 9.86 12.98
CA PHE A 202 6.35 10.79 13.82
C PHE A 202 6.96 12.19 13.68
N LEU A 203 6.13 13.20 13.42
CA LEU A 203 6.59 14.57 13.21
C LEU A 203 6.70 15.32 14.54
N PRO A 204 7.84 15.96 14.84
CA PRO A 204 8.01 16.67 16.10
C PRO A 204 7.08 17.90 16.16
N GLY A 205 6.36 18.04 17.27
CA GLY A 205 5.58 19.24 17.57
C GLY A 205 4.25 19.40 16.82
N THR A 206 3.90 18.51 15.89
CA THR A 206 2.67 18.62 15.09
C THR A 206 1.61 17.56 15.39
N ARG A 207 1.87 16.59 16.28
CA ARG A 207 0.97 15.46 16.60
C ARG A 207 0.47 14.73 15.34
N ASN A 208 1.35 14.62 14.34
CA ASN A 208 1.08 13.97 13.07
C ASN A 208 2.17 12.94 12.77
N GLY A 209 1.83 11.95 11.95
CA GLY A 209 2.77 11.00 11.36
C GLY A 209 2.78 11.10 9.83
N THR A 210 3.93 10.79 9.24
CA THR A 210 4.06 10.56 7.80
C THR A 210 4.20 9.07 7.54
N LEU A 211 3.32 8.52 6.71
CA LEU A 211 3.36 7.14 6.23
C LEU A 211 3.73 7.12 4.75
N THR A 212 4.80 6.42 4.39
CA THR A 212 5.28 6.31 3.01
C THR A 212 5.52 4.86 2.62
N TYR A 213 4.93 4.44 1.51
CA TYR A 213 5.25 3.20 0.79
C TYR A 213 6.11 3.56 -0.42
N LEU A 214 7.23 2.87 -0.62
CA LEU A 214 8.19 3.21 -1.68
C LEU A 214 8.69 1.96 -2.43
N LEU A 215 8.71 2.03 -3.76
CA LEU A 215 9.32 1.04 -4.65
C LEU A 215 10.75 1.47 -4.99
N LYS A 216 11.73 0.74 -4.48
CA LYS A 216 13.14 1.16 -4.45
C LYS A 216 13.75 1.34 -5.83
N GLY A 217 13.48 0.41 -6.75
CA GLY A 217 14.03 0.44 -8.11
C GLY A 217 13.61 1.71 -8.85
N SER A 218 12.31 2.00 -8.88
CA SER A 218 11.77 3.20 -9.51
C SER A 218 12.22 4.50 -8.82
N ASP A 219 12.29 4.54 -7.48
CA ASP A 219 12.82 5.68 -6.75
C ASP A 219 14.29 5.97 -7.11
N SER A 220 15.12 4.92 -7.15
CA SER A 220 16.53 5.05 -7.51
C SER A 220 16.72 5.56 -8.95
N TRP A 221 15.89 5.09 -9.88
CA TRP A 221 15.85 5.54 -11.27
C TRP A 221 15.45 7.01 -11.40
N VAL A 222 14.34 7.42 -10.75
CA VAL A 222 13.91 8.83 -10.77
C VAL A 222 15.02 9.73 -10.22
N LYS A 223 15.65 9.34 -9.10
CA LYS A 223 16.77 10.07 -8.51
C LYS A 223 18.02 10.10 -9.40
N SER A 224 18.28 9.07 -10.20
CA SER A 224 19.41 9.08 -11.13
C SER A 224 19.14 10.02 -12.31
N VAL A 225 17.94 9.98 -12.88
CA VAL A 225 17.54 10.87 -13.98
C VAL A 225 17.56 12.34 -13.54
N VAL A 226 17.01 12.65 -12.36
CA VAL A 226 17.06 14.01 -11.79
C VAL A 226 18.50 14.49 -11.63
N ARG A 227 19.39 13.65 -11.09
CA ARG A 227 20.82 13.99 -10.93
C ARG A 227 21.54 14.19 -12.26
N GLN A 228 21.28 13.33 -13.24
CA GLN A 228 21.87 13.45 -14.58
C GLN A 228 21.44 14.77 -15.25
N TRP A 229 20.16 15.12 -15.13
CA TRP A 229 19.64 16.38 -15.67
C TRP A 229 20.29 17.61 -15.01
N GLN A 230 20.39 17.61 -13.69
CA GLN A 230 21.06 18.67 -12.92
C GLN A 230 22.53 18.82 -13.32
N ALA A 231 23.25 17.71 -13.52
CA ALA A 231 24.64 17.73 -13.97
C ALA A 231 24.77 18.31 -15.40
N SER A 232 23.88 17.91 -16.31
CA SER A 232 23.89 18.42 -17.70
C SER A 232 23.55 19.92 -17.82
N GLY A 233 22.72 20.44 -16.90
CA GLY A 233 22.41 21.87 -16.85
C GLY A 233 23.55 22.73 -16.26
N ALA A 234 24.43 22.14 -15.45
CA ALA A 234 25.56 22.83 -14.83
C ALA A 234 26.75 23.01 -15.80
N GLU A 235 26.85 22.21 -16.86
CA GLU A 235 27.90 22.32 -17.89
C GLU A 235 27.55 23.29 -19.04
N ALA A 236 26.35 23.87 -19.03
CA ALA A 236 25.87 24.79 -20.07
C ALA A 236 25.95 26.29 -19.69
N GLY A 237 26.74 26.64 -18.66
CA GLY A 237 26.90 28.00 -18.11
C GLY A 237 28.30 28.57 -18.29
#